data_AF-A0A8J4DPW3-F1
#
_entry.id   AF-A0A8J4DPW3-F1
#
_cell.length_a   1.000
_cell.length_b   1.000
_cell.length_c   1.000
_cell.angle_alpha   90.00
_cell.angle_beta   90.00
_cell.angle_gamma   90.00
#
_symmetry.space_group_name_H-M   'P 1'
#
loop_
_entity.id
_entity.type
_entity.pdbx_description
1 polymer ?
#
loop_
_entity_poly.entity_id
_entity_poly.type
_entity_poly.pdbx_seq_one_letter_code
_entity_poly.pdbx_strand_id
1 'polypeptide(L)'
;MELQWWSIEVCDGRFPASQWRRAHGEELQEALLTNGAYDWTWTVTPFGIVLEVGFRSDGAWERFRALPVVTAALDAVPDPINGRFVYPGRGGSSGASQRRRSPRPLGAGAAALPISPPPSLVARPLEALPRPVDREPDVPVRLAA
;
A
#
# COMPACT_ATOMS: atom_id res chain seq x y z
N MET A 1 28.28 1.79 20.62
CA MET A 1 26.88 1.54 21.03
C MET A 1 26.01 1.79 19.82
N GLU A 2 25.42 0.74 19.29
CA GLU A 2 24.51 0.83 18.14
C GLU A 2 23.11 1.24 18.63
N LEU A 3 22.38 1.97 17.80
CA LEU A 3 21.02 2.40 18.12
C LEU A 3 20.05 1.30 17.67
N GLN A 4 19.41 0.63 18.62
CA GLN A 4 18.40 -0.39 18.35
C GLN A 4 17.01 0.24 18.32
N TRP A 5 16.32 0.10 17.20
CA TRP A 5 14.96 0.58 17.03
C TRP A 5 13.94 -0.53 17.26
N TRP A 6 12.80 -0.14 17.82
CA TRP A 6 11.62 -0.97 17.99
C TRP A 6 10.38 -0.18 17.60
N SER A 7 9.37 -0.89 17.13
CA SER A 7 8.08 -0.30 16.76
C SER A 7 6.95 -0.98 17.51
N ILE A 8 6.01 -0.18 18.00
CA ILE A 8 4.73 -0.60 18.58
C ILE A 8 3.63 -0.04 17.68
N GLU A 9 2.96 -0.91 16.94
CA GLU A 9 1.84 -0.55 16.07
C GLU A 9 0.51 -0.94 16.74
N VAL A 10 -0.39 0.02 16.82
CA VAL A 10 -1.73 -0.12 17.39
C VAL A 10 -2.75 0.27 16.34
N CYS A 11 -3.54 -0.70 15.90
CA CYS A 11 -4.61 -0.49 14.92
C CYS A 11 -5.88 0.04 15.57
N ASP A 12 -6.71 0.71 14.77
CA ASP A 12 -8.09 0.99 15.13
C ASP A 12 -8.86 -0.31 15.37
N GLY A 13 -9.81 -0.29 16.31
CA GLY A 13 -10.59 -1.47 16.70
C GLY A 13 -11.91 -1.08 17.33
N ARG A 14 -12.19 -1.56 18.55
CA ARG A 14 -13.41 -1.20 19.31
C ARG A 14 -13.57 0.32 19.53
N PHE A 15 -12.47 1.06 19.47
CA PHE A 15 -12.40 2.51 19.41
C PHE A 15 -11.16 2.95 18.61
N PRO A 16 -11.02 4.24 18.24
CA PRO A 16 -9.87 4.71 17.47
C PRO A 16 -8.54 4.62 18.25
N ALA A 17 -7.46 4.21 17.60
CA ALA A 17 -6.11 4.18 18.19
C ALA A 17 -5.65 5.58 18.66
N SER A 18 -6.20 6.65 18.08
CA SER A 18 -5.97 8.01 18.57
C SER A 18 -6.51 8.26 19.98
N GLN A 19 -7.60 7.59 20.38
CA GLN A 19 -8.11 7.65 21.75
C GLN A 19 -7.18 6.89 22.70
N TRP A 20 -6.69 5.71 22.30
CA TRP A 20 -5.66 4.98 23.05
C TRP A 20 -4.41 5.84 23.29
N ARG A 21 -3.88 6.47 22.23
CA ARG A 21 -2.71 7.37 22.35
C ARG A 21 -2.98 8.54 23.29
N ARG A 22 -4.17 9.13 23.28
CA ARG A 22 -4.53 10.22 24.21
C ARG A 22 -4.57 9.74 25.66
N ALA A 23 -5.02 8.52 25.92
CA ALA A 23 -5.14 7.97 27.26
C ALA A 23 -3.80 7.52 27.87
N HIS A 24 -2.89 6.96 27.05
CA HIS A 24 -1.66 6.33 27.54
C HIS A 24 -0.36 6.97 27.02
N GLY A 25 -0.45 7.92 26.09
CA GLY A 25 0.72 8.45 25.39
C GLY A 25 1.70 9.20 26.30
N GLU A 26 1.19 9.98 27.26
CA GLU A 26 2.03 10.69 28.23
C GLU A 26 2.76 9.72 29.15
N GLU A 27 2.05 8.73 29.70
CA GLU A 27 2.63 7.69 30.56
C GLU A 27 3.70 6.87 29.83
N LEU A 28 3.46 6.53 28.55
CA LEU A 28 4.45 5.84 27.71
C LEU A 28 5.67 6.70 27.44
N GLN A 29 5.48 8.01 27.20
CA GLN A 29 6.57 8.94 26.97
C GLN A 29 7.43 9.13 28.24
N GLU A 30 6.80 9.29 29.40
CA GLU A 30 7.49 9.37 30.70
C GLU A 30 8.26 8.07 31.00
N ALA A 31 7.66 6.92 30.70
CA ALA A 31 8.32 5.63 30.83
C ALA A 31 9.54 5.51 29.89
N LEU A 32 9.43 5.98 28.64
CA LEU A 32 10.54 6.00 27.69
C LEU A 32 11.70 6.87 28.18
N LEU A 33 11.38 8.10 28.59
CA LEU A 33 12.34 9.07 29.12
C LEU A 33 13.08 8.51 30.34
N THR A 34 12.34 8.03 31.34
CA THR A 34 12.90 7.52 32.60
C THR A 34 13.72 6.25 32.41
N ASN A 35 13.47 5.48 31.35
CA ASN A 35 14.14 4.21 31.08
C ASN A 35 15.18 4.29 29.95
N GLY A 36 15.62 5.50 29.60
CA GLY A 36 16.79 5.70 28.74
C GLY A 36 16.54 5.52 27.25
N ALA A 37 15.31 5.79 26.79
CA ALA A 37 15.06 5.95 25.36
C ALA A 37 15.91 7.10 24.81
N TYR A 38 16.57 6.85 23.69
CA TYR A 38 17.38 7.84 23.00
C TYR A 38 16.53 8.78 22.14
N ASP A 39 15.54 8.21 21.46
CA ASP A 39 14.63 8.93 20.58
C ASP A 39 13.30 8.16 20.46
N TRP A 40 12.21 8.86 20.17
CA TRP A 40 10.92 8.25 19.86
C TRP A 40 10.12 9.10 18.87
N THR A 41 9.23 8.45 18.13
CA THR A 41 8.37 9.13 17.16
C THR A 41 6.99 8.49 17.14
N TRP A 42 5.97 9.35 17.13
CA TRP A 42 4.58 8.95 16.92
C TRP A 42 4.19 9.21 15.47
N THR A 43 3.72 8.18 14.78
CA THR A 43 3.25 8.28 13.40
C THR A 43 1.78 7.85 13.34
N VAL A 44 0.92 8.71 12.82
CA VAL A 44 -0.47 8.34 12.51
C VAL A 44 -0.48 7.67 11.14
N THR A 45 -1.13 6.52 11.05
CA THR A 45 -1.31 5.77 9.81
C THR A 45 -2.79 5.71 9.44
N PRO A 46 -3.16 5.30 8.20
CA PRO A 46 -4.57 5.13 7.83
C PRO A 46 -5.32 4.06 8.64
N PHE A 47 -4.62 3.23 9.40
CA PHE A 47 -5.21 2.10 10.14
C PHE A 47 -4.95 2.18 11.65
N GLY A 48 -4.33 3.26 12.15
CA GLY A 48 -4.01 3.41 13.55
C GLY A 48 -2.79 4.30 13.80
N ILE A 49 -1.93 3.89 14.74
CA ILE A 49 -0.77 4.66 15.20
C ILE A 49 0.43 3.74 15.40
N VAL A 50 1.61 4.23 15.07
CA VAL A 50 2.90 3.60 15.35
C VAL A 50 3.70 4.46 16.32
N LEU A 51 4.23 3.85 17.37
CA LEU A 51 5.25 4.41 18.25
C LEU A 51 6.58 3.72 17.94
N GLU A 52 7.51 4.46 17.35
CA GLU A 52 8.88 4.00 17.11
C GLU A 52 9.78 4.52 18.23
N VAL A 53 10.64 3.66 18.78
CA VAL A 53 11.51 4.00 19.92
C VAL A 53 12.92 3.47 19.69
N GLY A 54 13.93 4.27 20.02
CA GLY A 54 15.34 3.92 19.87
C GLY A 54 16.04 3.81 21.22
N PHE A 55 16.79 2.75 21.44
CA PHE A 55 17.64 2.54 22.63
C PHE A 55 19.10 2.32 22.25
N ARG A 56 20.03 2.84 23.05
CA ARG A 56 21.49 2.67 22.84
C ARG A 56 22.09 1.49 23.61
N SER A 57 21.35 0.95 24.58
CA SER A 57 21.80 -0.13 25.47
C SER A 57 21.06 -1.40 25.11
N ASP A 58 21.82 -2.49 24.99
CA ASP A 58 21.25 -3.83 24.93
C ASP A 58 20.41 -4.10 26.19
N GLY A 59 19.27 -4.77 26.01
CA GLY A 59 18.34 -5.09 27.10
C GLY A 59 17.45 -3.93 27.57
N ALA A 60 17.67 -2.69 27.10
CA ALA A 60 16.87 -1.54 27.55
C ALA A 60 15.43 -1.60 27.04
N TRP A 61 15.24 -2.10 25.82
CA TRP A 61 13.93 -2.38 25.26
C TRP A 61 13.15 -3.38 26.12
N GLU A 62 13.77 -4.50 26.50
CA GLU A 62 13.14 -5.55 27.30
C GLU A 62 12.71 -5.03 28.68
N ARG A 63 13.58 -4.23 29.32
CA ARG A 63 13.26 -3.57 30.59
C ARG A 63 12.09 -2.60 30.45
N PHE A 64 12.12 -1.74 29.44
CA PHE A 64 11.00 -0.82 29.14
C PHE A 64 9.70 -1.60 28.89
N ARG A 65 9.76 -2.66 28.07
CA ARG A 65 8.60 -3.46 27.68
C ARG A 65 7.94 -4.19 28.85
N ALA A 66 8.72 -4.53 29.88
CA ALA A 66 8.29 -5.20 31.09
C ALA A 66 7.68 -4.26 32.16
N LEU A 67 7.71 -2.94 31.96
CA LEU A 67 7.13 -2.00 32.91
C LEU A 67 5.62 -2.21 33.06
N PRO A 68 5.06 -2.12 34.28
CA PRO A 68 3.62 -2.25 34.51
C PRO A 68 2.79 -1.27 33.68
N VAL A 69 3.25 -0.02 33.57
CA VAL A 69 2.57 1.03 32.79
C VAL A 69 2.53 0.71 31.29
N VAL A 70 3.62 0.14 30.76
CA VAL A 70 3.70 -0.27 29.34
C VAL A 70 2.82 -1.49 29.09
N THR A 71 2.79 -2.43 30.04
CA THR A 71 1.90 -3.60 29.97
C THR A 71 0.43 -3.17 30.01
N ALA A 72 0.05 -2.32 30.96
CA ALA A 72 -1.31 -1.80 31.08
C ALA A 72 -1.76 -1.06 29.81
N ALA A 73 -0.90 -0.20 29.25
CA ALA A 73 -1.18 0.48 27.99
C ALA A 73 -1.41 -0.52 26.85
N LEU A 74 -0.62 -1.59 26.78
CA LEU A 74 -0.71 -2.58 25.71
C LEU A 74 -1.86 -3.57 25.87
N ASP A 75 -2.38 -3.74 27.09
CA ASP A 75 -3.61 -4.51 27.35
C ASP A 75 -4.87 -3.67 27.06
N ALA A 76 -4.74 -2.34 27.09
CA ALA A 76 -5.84 -1.41 26.81
C ALA A 76 -6.04 -1.09 25.31
N VAL A 77 -5.30 -1.73 24.39
CA VAL A 77 -5.39 -1.48 22.94
C VAL A 77 -6.81 -1.71 22.38
N PRO A 78 -7.18 -1.07 21.26
CA PRO A 78 -8.52 -1.19 20.69
C PRO A 78 -8.91 -2.60 20.22
N ASP A 79 -7.96 -3.34 19.64
CA ASP A 79 -8.11 -4.74 19.25
C ASP A 79 -6.91 -5.54 19.81
N PRO A 80 -7.08 -6.24 20.95
CA PRO A 80 -5.99 -6.98 21.60
C PRO A 80 -5.60 -8.27 20.86
N ILE A 81 -6.42 -8.75 19.93
CA ILE A 81 -6.19 -10.02 19.23
C ILE A 81 -5.42 -9.76 17.93
N ASN A 82 -5.87 -8.81 17.11
CA ASN A 82 -5.29 -8.57 15.78
C ASN A 82 -4.75 -7.15 15.56
N GLY A 83 -4.92 -6.24 16.52
CA GLY A 83 -4.60 -4.82 16.35
C GLY A 83 -3.38 -4.33 17.12
N ARG A 84 -2.48 -5.24 17.54
CA ARG A 84 -1.25 -4.89 18.28
C ARG A 84 -0.05 -5.65 17.71
N PHE A 85 0.94 -4.93 17.21
CA PHE A 85 2.19 -5.48 16.71
C PHE A 85 3.39 -4.83 17.39
N VAL A 86 4.40 -5.65 17.69
CA VAL A 86 5.65 -5.20 18.33
C VAL A 86 6.81 -5.91 17.64
N TYR A 87 7.73 -5.16 17.04
CA TYR A 87 8.81 -5.73 16.22
C TYR A 87 10.06 -4.84 16.18
N PRO A 88 11.25 -5.42 15.91
CA PRO A 88 12.49 -4.67 15.77
C PRO A 88 12.52 -3.87 14.46
N GLY A 89 13.17 -2.71 14.49
CA GLY A 89 13.32 -1.78 13.38
C GLY A 89 12.33 -0.61 13.40
N ARG A 90 12.58 0.36 12.52
CA ARG A 90 11.63 1.42 12.17
C ARG A 90 10.76 0.96 11.00
N GLY A 91 9.54 1.48 10.91
CA GLY A 91 8.65 1.25 9.80
C GLY A 91 7.53 0.28 10.13
N GLY A 92 6.50 0.77 10.81
CA GLY A 92 5.15 0.20 10.71
C GLY A 92 4.58 0.57 9.37
N SER A 93 4.54 -0.39 8.45
CA SER A 93 3.93 -0.29 7.11
C SER A 93 4.37 0.88 6.19
N SER A 94 5.32 1.72 6.60
CA SER A 94 5.75 2.91 5.85
C SER A 94 6.77 2.59 4.74
N GLY A 95 7.25 1.34 4.67
CA GLY A 95 7.90 0.77 3.51
C GLY A 95 6.89 0.01 2.66
N ALA A 96 6.38 0.68 1.62
CA ALA A 96 5.32 0.26 0.71
C ALA A 96 3.92 0.24 1.33
N SER A 97 3.06 1.12 0.80
CA SER A 97 1.66 0.77 0.55
C SER A 97 1.64 -0.50 -0.31
N GLN A 98 1.85 -1.66 0.31
CA GLN A 98 1.27 -2.87 -0.22
C GLN A 98 -0.22 -2.62 -0.04
N ARG A 99 -0.88 -2.08 -1.09
CA ARG A 99 -2.34 -2.10 -1.17
C ARG A 99 -2.71 -3.51 -0.74
N ARG A 100 -3.38 -3.68 0.41
CA ARG A 100 -3.98 -4.99 0.70
C ARG A 100 -4.77 -5.29 -0.56
N ARG A 101 -4.45 -6.39 -1.22
CA ARG A 101 -5.18 -6.85 -2.40
C ARG A 101 -6.63 -6.85 -1.92
N SER A 102 -7.46 -5.97 -2.49
CA SER A 102 -8.91 -5.97 -2.22
C SER A 102 -9.34 -7.43 -2.17
N PRO A 103 -10.18 -7.86 -1.20
CA PRO A 103 -10.77 -9.18 -1.27
C PRO A 103 -11.20 -9.39 -2.72
N ARG A 104 -10.64 -10.39 -3.41
CA ARG A 104 -11.19 -10.76 -4.71
C ARG A 104 -12.64 -11.07 -4.38
N PRO A 105 -13.63 -10.39 -4.99
CA PRO A 105 -15.01 -10.76 -4.77
C PRO A 105 -15.09 -12.26 -5.01
N LEU A 106 -15.45 -13.02 -3.98
CA LEU A 106 -15.90 -14.40 -4.13
C LEU A 106 -17.06 -14.28 -5.11
N GLY A 107 -16.88 -14.87 -6.30
CA GLY A 107 -17.59 -14.50 -7.52
C GLY A 107 -19.08 -14.22 -7.30
N ALA A 108 -19.47 -12.96 -7.46
CA ALA A 108 -20.80 -12.68 -8.00
C ALA A 108 -20.73 -13.13 -9.46
N GLY A 109 -21.51 -14.16 -9.80
CA GLY A 109 -21.50 -14.81 -11.10
C GLY A 109 -21.36 -13.79 -12.23
N ALA A 110 -20.42 -14.02 -13.13
CA ALA A 110 -20.25 -13.22 -14.32
C ALA A 110 -21.56 -13.28 -15.11
N ALA A 111 -22.41 -12.27 -14.95
CA ALA A 111 -23.51 -12.05 -15.87
C ALA A 111 -22.89 -11.80 -17.25
N ALA A 112 -23.42 -12.47 -18.27
CA ALA A 112 -22.96 -12.28 -19.64
C ALA A 112 -23.05 -10.79 -20.00
N LEU A 113 -21.96 -10.24 -20.54
CA LEU A 113 -21.97 -8.89 -21.08
C LEU A 113 -23.01 -8.82 -22.22
N PRO A 114 -23.82 -7.75 -22.31
CA PRO A 114 -24.74 -7.59 -23.42
C PRO A 114 -23.96 -7.59 -24.74
N ILE A 115 -24.36 -8.48 -25.66
CA ILE A 115 -23.76 -8.57 -26.99
C ILE A 115 -24.10 -7.28 -27.74
N SER A 116 -23.07 -6.55 -28.19
CA SER A 116 -23.27 -5.39 -29.06
C SER A 116 -23.99 -5.86 -30.32
N PRO A 117 -25.05 -5.17 -30.78
CA PRO A 117 -25.68 -5.50 -32.05
C PRO A 117 -24.65 -5.38 -33.18
N PRO A 118 -24.77 -6.20 -34.24
CA PRO A 118 -23.88 -6.11 -35.39
C PRO A 118 -23.97 -4.70 -35.99
N PRO A 119 -22.85 -4.15 -36.50
CA PRO A 119 -22.86 -2.84 -37.12
C PRO A 119 -23.83 -2.83 -38.30
N SER A 120 -24.64 -1.78 -38.40
CA SER A 120 -25.54 -1.59 -39.54
C SER A 120 -24.71 -1.47 -40.83
N LEU A 121 -24.92 -2.38 -41.76
CA LEU A 121 -24.34 -2.29 -43.10
C LEU A 121 -24.91 -1.05 -43.80
N VAL A 122 -24.07 -0.05 -44.01
CA VAL A 122 -24.39 1.07 -44.90
C VAL A 122 -23.86 0.69 -46.28
N ALA A 123 -24.75 0.46 -47.24
CA ALA A 123 -24.37 0.29 -48.63
C ALA A 123 -23.78 1.62 -49.14
N ARG A 124 -22.47 1.63 -49.43
CA ARG A 124 -21.87 2.73 -50.18
C ARG A 124 -22.11 2.50 -51.67
N PRO A 125 -22.53 3.53 -52.44
CA PRO A 125 -22.56 3.43 -53.89
C PRO A 125 -21.17 3.05 -54.39
N LEU A 126 -21.09 2.08 -55.30
CA LEU A 126 -19.85 1.73 -55.98
C LEU A 126 -19.43 2.93 -56.83
N GLU A 127 -18.46 3.69 -56.34
CA GLU A 127 -17.83 4.73 -57.14
C GLU A 127 -17.15 4.04 -58.33
N ALA A 128 -17.53 4.47 -59.54
CA ALA A 128 -17.18 3.83 -60.79
C ALA A 128 -15.65 3.70 -60.91
N LEU A 129 -15.17 2.46 -61.00
CA LEU A 129 -13.75 2.18 -61.24
C LEU A 129 -13.29 2.90 -62.52
N PRO A 130 -12.15 3.60 -62.51
CA PRO A 130 -11.63 4.25 -63.71
C PRO A 130 -11.34 3.18 -64.78
N ARG A 131 -11.77 3.44 -66.01
CA ARG A 131 -11.55 2.53 -67.14
C ARG A 131 -10.04 2.39 -67.41
N PRO A 132 -9.57 1.18 -67.76
CA PRO A 132 -8.17 0.97 -68.08
C PRO A 132 -7.77 1.81 -69.30
N VAL A 133 -6.67 2.55 -69.18
CA VAL A 133 -6.02 3.24 -70.28
C VAL A 133 -5.23 2.21 -71.08
N ASP A 134 -5.56 2.05 -72.36
CA ASP A 134 -4.79 1.22 -73.29
C ASP A 134 -3.38 1.81 -73.43
N ARG A 135 -2.37 1.09 -72.96
CA ARG A 135 -0.97 1.46 -73.13
C ARG A 135 -0.40 0.62 -74.28
N GLU A 136 -0.22 1.26 -75.43
CA GLU A 136 0.50 0.69 -76.57
C GLU A 136 1.95 0.32 -76.17
N PRO A 137 2.52 -0.77 -76.74
CA PRO A 137 3.85 -1.23 -76.41
C PRO A 137 4.92 -0.41 -77.13
N ASP A 138 5.82 0.23 -76.39
CA ASP A 138 6.99 0.88 -76.97
C ASP A 138 8.13 -0.13 -77.13
N VAL A 139 8.68 -0.18 -78.34
CA VAL A 139 9.64 -1.17 -78.84
C VAL A 139 11.08 -0.71 -78.54
N PRO A 140 12.01 -1.60 -78.11
CA PRO A 140 13.35 -1.19 -77.77
C PRO A 140 14.24 -0.96 -79.02
N VAL A 141 14.85 0.22 -79.12
CA VAL A 141 15.98 0.48 -80.03
C VAL A 141 17.30 0.50 -79.26
N ARG A 142 18.26 -0.28 -79.77
CA ARG A 142 19.62 -0.51 -79.27
C ARG A 142 20.66 0.48 -79.82
N LEU A 143 21.86 0.42 -79.20
CA LEU A 143 23.20 0.77 -79.70
C LEU A 143 23.50 2.27 -79.78
N ALA A 144 24.70 2.81 -79.60
CA ALA A 144 26.08 2.38 -79.28
C ALA A 144 26.74 3.66 -78.64
N ALA A 145 27.96 3.76 -78.13
CA ALA A 145 29.20 2.99 -78.13
C ALA A 145 30.01 3.46 -76.89
#